data_AF-A0A940KAR3-F1
#
_entry.id   AF-A0A940KAR3-F1
#
_cell.length_a   1.000
_cell.length_b   1.000
_cell.length_c   1.000
_cell.angle_alpha   90.00
_cell.angle_beta   90.00
_cell.angle_gamma   90.00
#
_symmetry.space_group_name_H-M   'P 1'
#
loop_
_entity.id
_entity.type
_entity.pdbx_description
1 polymer ?
#
loop_
_entity_poly.entity_id
_entity_poly.type
_entity_poly.pdbx_seq_one_letter_code
_entity_poly.pdbx_strand_id
1 'polypeptide(L)'
;MRIVLKQFSDIAPLRRTSKRYEVPQSEAGLTLVEMIVVLAIIALVAALIVPNVIGRPDQARVTTANSDMATIASQLTTYRLDNGAFPTTEQGLKALVERTTVPPLPAAFPDGGYLSTMPQDPWGRPYVYESDGHSYRIVSLGRDGKQGGEGVDADIVKKR
;
A
#
# COMPACT_ATOMS: atom_id res chain seq x y z
N MET A 1 -54.10 -75.34 -68.17
CA MET A 1 -53.04 -74.87 -69.09
C MET A 1 -51.97 -74.20 -68.23
N ARG A 2 -50.87 -74.92 -67.90
CA ARG A 2 -49.48 -74.60 -68.30
C ARG A 2 -49.04 -73.20 -67.81
N ILE A 3 -48.10 -72.99 -66.88
CA ILE A 3 -46.62 -73.22 -66.89
C ILE A 3 -46.13 -72.70 -65.51
N VAL A 4 -45.47 -73.44 -64.60
CA VAL A 4 -44.04 -73.81 -64.46
C VAL A 4 -43.04 -72.63 -64.42
N LEU A 5 -41.98 -72.82 -63.61
CA LEU A 5 -40.69 -72.10 -63.49
C LEU A 5 -40.64 -70.99 -62.44
N LYS A 6 -39.57 -70.80 -61.67
CA LYS A 6 -38.38 -71.55 -61.22
C LYS A 6 -37.52 -70.46 -60.57
N GLN A 7 -36.73 -70.81 -59.56
CA GLN A 7 -35.53 -70.09 -59.11
C GLN A 7 -35.74 -68.67 -58.60
N PHE A 8 -35.40 -68.43 -57.34
CA PHE A 8 -34.19 -67.66 -57.00
C PHE A 8 -33.74 -68.09 -55.61
N SER A 9 -32.75 -68.99 -55.60
CA SER A 9 -31.86 -69.21 -54.47
C SER A 9 -30.95 -68.00 -54.30
N ASP A 10 -30.43 -67.84 -53.09
CA ASP A 10 -29.25 -67.05 -52.72
C ASP A 10 -29.48 -65.57 -52.39
N ILE A 11 -29.84 -65.31 -51.12
CA ILE A 11 -29.42 -64.07 -50.44
C ILE A 11 -28.72 -64.49 -49.14
N ALA A 12 -27.40 -64.36 -49.13
CA ALA A 12 -26.55 -64.61 -47.98
C ALA A 12 -26.85 -63.63 -46.82
N PRO A 13 -26.72 -64.05 -45.54
CA PRO A 13 -26.95 -63.14 -44.42
C PRO A 13 -25.79 -62.14 -44.29
N LEU A 14 -26.11 -60.83 -44.35
CA LEU A 14 -25.18 -59.74 -44.09
C LEU A 14 -24.74 -59.75 -42.62
N ARG A 15 -23.48 -60.12 -42.37
CA ARG A 15 -22.86 -60.09 -41.04
C ARG A 15 -22.53 -58.64 -40.65
N ARG A 16 -23.43 -58.00 -39.90
CA ARG A 16 -23.21 -56.67 -39.29
C ARG A 16 -22.13 -56.77 -38.21
N THR A 17 -20.98 -56.14 -38.44
CA THR A 17 -19.98 -55.88 -37.41
C THR A 17 -20.33 -54.58 -36.69
N SER A 18 -20.91 -54.68 -35.49
CA SER A 18 -21.16 -53.52 -34.64
C SER A 18 -19.86 -53.07 -33.98
N LYS A 19 -19.32 -51.93 -34.40
CA LYS A 19 -18.21 -51.23 -33.74
C LYS A 19 -18.75 -50.64 -32.43
N ARG A 20 -18.30 -51.17 -31.29
CA ARG A 20 -18.74 -50.76 -29.95
C ARG A 20 -18.05 -49.44 -29.60
N TYR A 21 -18.81 -48.37 -29.41
CA TYR A 21 -18.31 -47.11 -28.84
C TYR A 21 -18.07 -47.34 -27.34
N GLU A 22 -16.82 -47.28 -26.89
CA GLU A 22 -16.49 -47.22 -25.46
C GLU A 22 -16.83 -45.82 -24.94
N VAL A 23 -17.69 -45.78 -23.92
CA VAL A 23 -18.07 -44.53 -23.23
C VAL A 23 -16.95 -44.19 -22.25
N PRO A 24 -16.41 -42.95 -22.24
CA PRO A 24 -15.38 -42.54 -21.29
C PRO A 24 -15.87 -42.71 -19.85
N GLN A 25 -14.97 -43.13 -18.96
CA GLN A 25 -15.28 -43.30 -17.54
C GLN A 25 -15.82 -41.99 -16.95
N SER A 26 -16.97 -42.10 -16.27
CA SER A 26 -17.69 -41.00 -15.65
C SER A 26 -16.83 -40.28 -14.61
N GLU A 27 -16.70 -38.96 -14.74
CA GLU A 27 -16.22 -38.11 -13.66
C GLU A 27 -17.17 -38.24 -12.46
N ALA A 28 -16.61 -38.57 -11.29
CA ALA A 28 -17.40 -38.69 -10.06
C ALA A 28 -17.93 -37.30 -9.67
N GLY A 29 -19.26 -37.16 -9.61
CA GLY A 29 -19.91 -35.94 -9.15
C GLY A 29 -19.69 -35.70 -7.66
N LEU A 30 -19.59 -34.42 -7.28
CA LEU A 30 -19.47 -33.99 -5.88
C LEU A 30 -20.69 -34.41 -5.06
N THR A 31 -20.46 -34.83 -3.82
CA THR A 31 -21.53 -35.21 -2.90
C THR A 31 -22.05 -34.01 -2.11
N LEU A 32 -23.31 -34.05 -1.69
CA LEU A 32 -23.89 -33.00 -0.82
C LEU A 32 -23.12 -32.86 0.50
N VAL A 33 -22.63 -33.98 1.04
CA VAL A 33 -21.87 -34.01 2.30
C VAL A 33 -20.56 -33.24 2.17
N GLU A 34 -19.88 -33.36 1.03
CA GLU A 34 -18.62 -32.68 0.76
C GLU A 34 -18.79 -31.15 0.74
N MET A 35 -19.89 -30.66 0.14
CA MET A 35 -20.22 -29.23 0.17
C MET A 35 -20.57 -28.74 1.58
N ILE A 36 -21.26 -29.56 2.39
CA ILE A 36 -21.58 -29.21 3.78
C ILE A 36 -20.28 -29.08 4.60
N VAL A 37 -19.34 -30.00 4.44
CA VAL A 37 -18.05 -29.96 5.16
C VAL A 37 -17.23 -28.74 4.74
N VAL A 38 -17.16 -28.43 3.44
CA VAL A 38 -16.43 -27.25 2.93
C VAL A 38 -17.03 -25.95 3.48
N LEU A 39 -18.35 -25.80 3.44
CA LEU A 39 -19.02 -24.61 3.96
C LEU A 39 -18.86 -24.46 5.47
N ALA A 40 -18.85 -25.57 6.21
CA ALA A 40 -18.57 -25.56 7.65
C ALA A 40 -17.16 -25.06 7.96
N ILE A 41 -16.15 -25.50 7.20
CA ILE A 41 -14.76 -25.03 7.37
C ILE A 41 -14.64 -23.55 6.98
N ILE A 42 -15.28 -23.11 5.90
CA ILE A 42 -15.29 -21.69 5.50
C ILE A 42 -15.95 -20.84 6.59
N ALA A 43 -17.09 -21.25 7.14
CA ALA A 43 -17.76 -20.53 8.22
C ALA A 43 -16.88 -20.44 9.48
N LEU A 44 -16.18 -21.52 9.82
CA LEU A 44 -15.25 -21.56 10.94
C LEU A 44 -14.04 -20.63 10.71
N VAL A 45 -13.41 -20.70 9.54
CA VAL A 45 -12.24 -19.87 9.20
C VAL A 45 -12.63 -18.40 9.09
N ALA A 46 -13.78 -18.09 8.47
CA ALA A 46 -14.29 -16.73 8.34
C ALA A 46 -14.57 -16.08 9.71
N ALA A 47 -14.98 -16.85 10.71
CA ALA A 47 -15.17 -16.37 12.07
C ALA A 47 -13.86 -16.00 12.79
N LEU A 48 -12.72 -16.58 12.38
CA LEU A 48 -11.40 -16.35 12.96
C LEU A 48 -10.61 -15.25 12.24
N ILE A 49 -10.99 -14.91 11.02
CA ILE A 49 -10.32 -13.87 10.24
C ILE A 49 -10.95 -12.52 10.57
N VAL A 50 -10.42 -11.86 11.60
CA VAL A 50 -10.48 -10.40 11.74
C VAL A 50 -9.04 -9.90 11.84
N PRO A 51 -8.38 -9.55 10.72
CA PRO A 51 -7.07 -8.91 10.79
C PRO A 51 -7.28 -7.48 11.30
N ASN A 52 -7.19 -7.30 12.61
CA ASN A 52 -7.29 -6.00 13.26
C ASN A 52 -5.95 -5.25 13.11
N VAL A 53 -5.64 -4.83 11.88
CA VAL A 53 -4.42 -4.06 11.57
C VAL A 53 -4.72 -2.56 11.64
N ILE A 54 -5.32 -2.11 12.74
CA ILE A 54 -5.35 -0.68 13.07
C ILE A 54 -4.27 -0.47 14.13
N GLY A 55 -3.04 -0.33 13.62
CA GLY A 55 -1.85 -0.09 14.41
C GLY A 55 -2.03 1.14 15.27
N ARG A 56 -1.95 0.95 16.59
CA ARG A 56 -1.64 2.03 17.52
C ARG A 56 -0.23 1.85 18.06
N PRO A 57 0.78 2.32 17.34
CA PRO A 57 2.10 2.50 17.91
C PRO A 57 2.26 3.99 18.25
N ASP A 58 1.38 4.56 19.09
CA ASP A 58 1.39 6.02 19.33
C ASP A 58 2.75 6.51 19.85
N GLN A 59 3.44 5.70 20.66
CA GLN A 59 4.83 5.97 21.04
C GLN A 59 5.82 5.85 19.87
N ALA A 60 5.64 4.86 18.97
CA ALA A 60 6.50 4.77 17.81
C ALA A 60 6.26 5.93 16.84
N ARG A 61 5.03 6.45 16.74
CA ARG A 61 4.73 7.67 16.00
C ARG A 61 5.51 8.84 16.59
N VAL A 62 5.45 9.06 17.91
CA VAL A 62 6.26 10.10 18.57
C VAL A 62 7.76 9.92 18.26
N THR A 63 8.28 8.69 18.29
CA THR A 63 9.69 8.40 17.94
C THR A 63 10.00 8.68 16.47
N THR A 64 9.11 8.33 15.54
CA THR A 64 9.23 8.65 14.11
C THR A 64 9.26 10.15 13.90
N ALA A 65 8.32 10.90 14.51
CA ALA A 65 8.30 12.35 14.43
C ALA A 65 9.61 12.98 14.93
N ASN A 66 10.14 12.51 16.06
CA ASN A 66 11.43 12.96 16.58
C ASN A 66 12.60 12.66 15.63
N SER A 67 12.56 11.51 14.95
CA SER A 67 13.60 11.08 14.01
C SER A 67 13.57 11.91 12.72
N ASP A 68 12.37 12.17 12.20
CA ASP A 68 12.15 13.06 11.06
C ASP A 68 12.63 14.48 11.39
N MET A 69 12.22 15.03 12.53
CA MET A 69 12.64 16.35 12.98
C MET A 69 14.15 16.43 13.22
N ALA A 70 14.81 15.33 13.64
CA ALA A 70 16.27 15.27 13.72
C ALA A 70 16.94 15.31 12.35
N THR A 71 16.36 14.62 11.36
CA THR A 71 16.84 14.65 9.98
C THR A 71 16.68 16.06 9.39
N ILE A 72 15.50 16.67 9.55
CA ILE A 72 15.24 18.06 9.11
C ILE A 72 16.20 19.03 9.79
N ALA A 73 16.40 18.92 11.11
CA ALA A 73 17.33 19.76 11.87
C ALA A 73 18.78 19.65 11.37
N SER A 74 19.21 18.45 10.97
CA SER A 74 20.52 18.22 10.37
C SER A 74 20.63 18.97 9.04
N GLN A 75 19.62 18.83 8.16
CA GLN A 75 19.62 19.49 6.86
C GLN A 75 19.49 21.01 6.95
N LEU A 76 18.74 21.55 7.91
CA LEU A 76 18.74 22.98 8.23
C LEU A 76 20.11 23.47 8.65
N THR A 77 20.85 22.66 9.42
CA THR A 77 22.21 23.00 9.83
C THR A 77 23.13 23.06 8.61
N THR A 78 23.05 22.09 7.70
CA THR A 78 23.80 22.11 6.43
C THR A 78 23.42 23.32 5.57
N TYR A 79 22.12 23.60 5.41
CA TYR A 79 21.63 24.77 4.69
C TYR A 79 22.25 26.07 5.23
N ARG A 80 22.31 26.21 6.56
CA ARG A 80 22.95 27.36 7.20
C ARG A 80 24.46 27.41 6.99
N LEU A 81 25.14 26.27 6.93
CA LEU A 81 26.58 26.23 6.64
C LEU A 81 26.88 26.76 5.23
N ASP A 82 26.03 26.42 4.26
CA ASP A 82 26.21 26.83 2.87
C ASP A 82 25.73 28.27 2.60
N ASN A 83 24.66 28.70 3.27
CA ASN A 83 23.96 29.96 2.98
C ASN A 83 24.10 31.01 4.08
N GLY A 84 24.73 30.68 5.21
CA GLY A 84 24.95 31.57 6.36
C GLY A 84 23.74 31.76 7.29
N ALA A 85 22.52 31.48 6.82
CA ALA A 85 21.27 31.61 7.58
C ALA A 85 20.35 30.40 7.38
N PHE A 86 19.43 30.17 8.31
CA PHE A 86 18.33 29.23 8.12
C PHE A 86 17.30 29.81 7.13
N PRO A 87 16.50 28.95 6.46
CA PRO A 87 15.37 29.42 5.66
C PRO A 87 14.41 30.27 6.51
N THR A 88 13.85 31.33 5.95
CA THR A 88 12.86 32.14 6.69
C THR A 88 11.52 31.42 6.81
N THR A 89 10.65 31.88 7.71
CA THR A 89 9.28 31.35 7.82
C THR A 89 8.52 31.42 6.50
N GLU A 90 8.73 32.46 5.69
CA GLU A 90 8.10 32.63 4.38
C GLU A 90 8.62 31.63 3.35
N GLN A 91 9.91 31.31 3.39
CA GLN A 91 10.51 30.26 2.56
C GLN A 91 10.05 28.87 2.99
N GLY A 92 9.91 28.67 4.30
CA GLY A 92 9.48 27.43 4.93
C GLY A 92 10.48 26.29 4.76
N LEU A 93 10.07 25.10 5.20
CA LEU A 93 10.89 23.88 5.04
C LEU A 93 11.06 23.47 3.57
N LYS A 94 10.20 23.96 2.66
CA LYS A 94 10.30 23.67 1.22
C LYS A 94 11.63 24.11 0.62
N ALA A 95 12.26 25.14 1.21
CA ALA A 95 13.60 25.58 0.84
C ALA A 95 14.70 24.51 1.03
N LEU A 96 14.40 23.39 1.72
CA LEU A 96 15.30 22.25 1.80
C LEU A 96 15.18 21.31 0.60
N VAL A 97 14.05 21.30 -0.11
CA VAL A 97 13.79 20.41 -1.25
C VAL A 97 14.06 21.13 -2.56
N GLU A 98 13.56 22.36 -2.67
CA GLU A 98 13.67 23.17 -3.87
C GLU A 98 14.32 24.52 -3.56
N ARG A 99 15.03 25.06 -4.56
CA ARG A 99 15.66 26.37 -4.43
C ARG A 99 14.57 27.44 -4.31
N THR A 100 14.55 28.14 -3.18
CA THR A 100 13.62 29.24 -2.96
C THR A 100 13.90 30.43 -3.88
N THR A 101 12.83 31.08 -4.34
CA THR A 101 12.85 32.33 -5.11
C THR A 101 12.57 33.56 -4.23
N VAL A 102 12.21 33.35 -2.96
CA VAL A 102 11.92 34.41 -2.01
C VAL A 102 13.23 34.89 -1.36
N PRO A 103 13.51 36.21 -1.32
CA PRO A 103 14.68 36.74 -0.61
C PRO A 103 14.68 36.38 0.89
N PRO A 104 15.85 36.11 1.49
CA PRO A 104 17.19 36.07 0.89
C PRO A 104 17.41 34.82 0.03
N LEU A 105 17.91 35.02 -1.19
CA LEU A 105 18.21 33.90 -2.10
C LEU A 105 19.41 33.10 -1.57
N PRO A 106 19.37 31.75 -1.66
CA PRO A 106 20.49 30.92 -1.25
C PRO A 106 21.70 31.18 -2.15
N ALA A 107 22.85 31.39 -1.51
CA ALA A 107 24.14 31.59 -2.15
C ALA A 107 24.66 30.30 -2.80
N ALA A 108 24.47 29.16 -2.12
CA ALA A 108 24.85 27.84 -2.59
C ALA A 108 23.69 26.87 -2.33
N PHE A 109 23.21 26.24 -3.40
CA PHE A 109 22.16 25.23 -3.32
C PHE A 109 22.60 24.00 -4.11
N PRO A 110 22.65 22.81 -3.49
CA PRO A 110 23.13 21.60 -4.15
C PRO A 110 22.15 21.12 -5.22
N ASP A 111 22.69 20.50 -6.27
CA ASP A 111 21.88 19.84 -7.30
C ASP A 111 21.10 18.69 -6.67
N GLY A 112 19.76 18.80 -6.63
CA GLY A 112 18.87 17.84 -5.97
C GLY A 112 18.40 18.22 -4.56
N GLY A 113 18.84 19.36 -4.02
CA GLY A 113 18.41 19.88 -2.72
C GLY A 113 19.01 19.17 -1.51
N TYR A 114 18.65 19.64 -0.31
CA TYR A 114 19.08 19.09 0.98
C TYR A 114 18.23 17.88 1.41
N LEU A 115 16.99 17.82 0.93
CA LEU A 115 16.06 16.71 1.10
C LEU A 115 15.47 16.33 -0.25
N SER A 116 15.40 15.03 -0.53
CA SER A 116 14.75 14.51 -1.74
C SER A 116 13.24 14.75 -1.74
N THR A 117 12.60 14.68 -0.57
CA THR A 117 11.17 14.92 -0.40
C THR A 117 10.92 15.39 1.04
N MET A 118 9.93 16.26 1.22
CA MET A 118 9.53 16.70 2.56
C MET A 118 8.75 15.59 3.26
N PRO A 119 9.23 15.05 4.41
CA PRO A 119 8.45 14.11 5.18
C PRO A 119 7.23 14.81 5.79
N GLN A 120 6.15 14.05 5.92
CA GLN A 120 5.00 14.43 6.74
C GLN A 120 5.17 13.81 8.12
N ASP A 121 4.51 14.40 9.11
CA ASP A 121 4.46 13.82 10.43
C ASP A 121 3.71 12.45 10.42
N PRO A 122 3.85 11.63 11.46
CA PRO A 122 3.21 10.31 11.54
C PRO A 122 1.68 10.32 11.54
N TRP A 123 1.07 11.50 11.60
CA TRP A 123 -0.37 11.72 11.52
C TRP A 123 -0.80 12.30 10.16
N GLY A 124 0.13 12.39 9.21
CA GLY A 124 -0.11 12.81 7.82
C GLY A 124 -0.16 14.32 7.62
N ARG A 125 0.38 15.10 8.57
CA ARG A 125 0.37 16.57 8.52
C ARG A 125 1.75 17.14 8.23
N PRO A 126 1.86 18.31 7.60
CA PRO A 126 3.13 18.98 7.44
C PRO A 126 3.66 19.48 8.79
N TYR A 127 4.98 19.43 8.98
CA TYR A 127 5.63 20.06 10.12
C TYR A 127 5.46 21.58 10.06
N VAL A 128 5.13 22.18 11.20
CA VAL A 128 5.09 23.64 11.36
C VAL A 128 6.52 24.14 11.54
N TYR A 129 6.89 25.18 10.81
CA TYR A 129 8.22 25.75 10.83
C TYR A 129 8.18 27.25 11.00
N GLU A 130 8.96 27.75 11.94
CA GLU A 130 9.14 29.16 12.22
C GLU A 130 10.64 29.45 12.35
N SER A 131 11.11 30.49 11.68
CA SER A 131 12.50 30.94 11.76
C SER A 131 12.63 32.42 11.48
N ASP A 132 13.55 33.05 12.20
CA ASP A 132 14.06 34.41 12.00
C ASP A 132 15.38 34.44 11.19
N GLY A 133 15.83 33.28 10.66
CA GLY A 133 17.09 33.11 9.94
C GLY A 133 18.30 32.77 10.83
N HIS A 134 18.22 32.99 12.15
CA HIS A 134 19.30 32.69 13.10
C HIS A 134 18.97 31.52 14.02
N SER A 135 17.70 31.41 14.40
CA SER A 135 17.10 30.37 15.21
C SER A 135 15.93 29.74 14.45
N TYR A 136 15.55 28.54 14.83
CA TYR A 136 14.37 27.92 14.24
C TYR A 136 13.58 27.10 15.26
N ARG A 137 12.32 26.89 14.93
CA ARG A 137 11.40 26.01 15.62
C ARG A 137 10.69 25.12 14.60
N ILE A 138 10.74 23.82 14.83
CA ILE A 138 9.94 22.81 14.12
C ILE A 138 8.96 22.24 15.13
N VAL A 139 7.69 22.12 14.75
CA VAL A 139 6.62 21.56 15.60
C VAL A 139 5.81 20.53 14.81
N SER A 140 5.53 19.39 15.43
CA SER A 140 4.41 18.51 15.05
C SER A 140 3.32 18.65 16.10
N LEU A 141 2.09 18.91 15.65
CA LEU A 141 0.91 19.17 16.49
C LEU A 141 0.29 17.88 17.08
N GLY A 142 1.08 16.82 17.16
CA GLY A 142 0.63 15.51 17.64
C GLY A 142 -0.56 14.94 16.86
N ARG A 143 -1.26 14.02 17.52
CA ARG A 143 -2.43 13.34 16.95
C ARG A 143 -3.61 14.27 16.74
N ASP A 144 -3.87 15.20 17.66
CA ASP A 144 -5.07 16.05 17.61
C ASP A 144 -4.95 17.17 16.57
N GLY A 145 -3.74 17.60 16.23
CA GLY A 145 -3.48 18.63 15.22
C GLY A 145 -3.72 20.03 15.72
N LYS A 146 -3.70 20.22 17.04
CA LYS A 146 -3.93 21.50 17.69
C LYS A 146 -2.71 21.83 18.53
N GLN A 147 -2.47 23.12 18.75
CA GLN A 147 -1.45 23.55 19.69
C GLN A 147 -1.83 23.09 21.11
N GLY A 148 -0.86 22.56 21.84
CA GLY A 148 -1.02 22.04 23.19
C GLY A 148 -1.17 20.53 23.21
N GLY A 149 -2.15 20.04 23.98
CA GLY A 149 -2.41 18.62 24.18
C GLY A 149 -1.54 17.96 25.27
N GLU A 150 -1.90 16.72 25.62
CA GLU A 150 -1.16 15.90 26.59
C GLU A 150 -0.87 14.51 26.00
N GLY A 151 0.21 13.89 26.48
CA GLY A 151 0.61 12.56 26.04
C GLY A 151 0.88 12.49 24.53
N VAL A 152 0.05 11.76 23.79
CA VAL A 152 0.19 11.55 22.33
C VAL A 152 -0.42 12.68 21.50
N ASP A 153 -1.23 13.51 22.14
CA ASP A 153 -1.78 14.74 21.56
C ASP A 153 -0.84 15.93 21.81
N ALA A 154 0.22 15.76 22.62
CA ALA A 154 1.14 16.83 22.93
C ALA A 154 2.00 17.25 21.73
N ASP A 155 2.20 18.55 21.59
CA ASP A 155 3.13 19.14 20.61
C ASP A 155 4.55 18.60 20.78
N ILE A 156 5.13 18.08 19.69
CA ILE A 156 6.54 17.69 19.63
C ILE A 156 7.32 18.86 19.05
N VAL A 157 8.16 19.49 19.89
CA VAL A 157 8.89 20.72 19.54
C VAL A 157 10.39 20.46 19.48
N LYS A 158 11.04 20.89 18.39
CA LYS A 158 12.49 20.98 18.27
C LYS A 158 12.88 22.40 17.93
N LYS A 159 13.74 23.00 18.74
CA LYS A 159 14.22 24.37 18.57
C LYS A 159 15.74 24.45 18.69
N ARG A 160 16.35 25.40 17.98
CA ARG A 160 17.77 25.70 18.07
C ARG A 160 18.01 27.19 17.89
#